data_AF-A0A9E3H147-F1
#
_entry.id   AF-A0A9E3H147-F1
#
_cell.length_a   1.000
_cell.length_b   1.000
_cell.length_c   1.000
_cell.angle_alpha   90.00
_cell.angle_beta   90.00
_cell.angle_gamma   90.00
#
_symmetry.space_group_name_H-M   'P 1'
#
loop_
_entity.id
_entity.type
_entity.pdbx_description
1 polymer ?
#
loop_
_entity_poly.entity_id
_entity_poly.type
_entity_poly.pdbx_seq_one_letter_code
_entity_poly.pdbx_strand_id
1 'polypeptide(L)'
;AAAEGIPDFSGGTRLGEVLRAFTDRWGQRGMARGAVVVIFSDGWERGSTELLAAQVQRLGRLARRLVWVNPHKGKDGYLPVQTGVVAVLPHVDAFVAGHSLATLEQLLEVIRDA
;
A
#
# COMPACT_ATOMS: atom_id res chain seq x y z
N ALA A 1 8.05 1.31 -27.82
CA ALA A 1 7.28 2.51 -28.25
C ALA A 1 6.99 3.44 -27.08
N ALA A 2 5.96 3.23 -26.24
CA ALA A 2 5.67 4.16 -25.12
C ALA A 2 6.53 3.93 -23.86
N ALA A 3 6.97 2.70 -23.60
CA ALA A 3 7.78 2.34 -22.44
C ALA A 3 9.26 2.78 -22.54
N GLU A 4 9.78 3.05 -23.74
CA GLU A 4 11.19 3.46 -23.94
C GLU A 4 11.45 4.92 -23.57
N GLY A 5 10.40 5.77 -23.53
CA GLY A 5 10.52 7.19 -23.17
C GLY A 5 10.48 7.47 -21.67
N ILE A 6 10.20 6.44 -20.86
CA ILE A 6 10.13 6.55 -19.40
C ILE A 6 11.11 5.51 -18.86
N PRO A 7 12.34 5.91 -18.50
CA PRO A 7 13.42 5.00 -18.10
C PRO A 7 13.06 4.04 -16.96
N ASP A 8 11.99 4.33 -16.24
CA ASP A 8 11.61 3.68 -14.99
C ASP A 8 10.24 2.98 -15.03
N PHE A 9 9.62 2.85 -16.22
CA PHE A 9 8.24 2.37 -16.40
C PHE A 9 8.03 0.90 -16.02
N SER A 10 9.08 0.06 -16.01
CA SER A 10 8.94 -1.39 -15.86
C SER A 10 9.45 -1.97 -14.55
N GLY A 11 9.89 -1.15 -13.58
CA GLY A 11 10.68 -1.68 -12.46
C GLY A 11 9.95 -1.83 -11.12
N GLY A 12 8.75 -1.27 -10.92
CA GLY A 12 8.08 -1.19 -9.61
C GLY A 12 8.19 0.19 -8.97
N THR A 13 7.72 0.37 -7.74
CA THR A 13 7.79 1.66 -7.02
C THR A 13 8.76 1.55 -5.85
N ARG A 14 9.52 2.61 -5.54
CA ARG A 14 10.30 2.69 -4.29
C ARG A 14 9.36 3.01 -3.12
N LEU A 15 8.43 2.11 -2.80
CA LEU A 15 7.33 2.36 -1.87
C LEU A 15 7.85 2.73 -0.48
N GLY A 16 8.89 2.05 0.00
CA GLY A 16 9.51 2.37 1.29
C GLY A 16 10.01 3.82 1.38
N GLU A 17 10.63 4.33 0.32
CA GLU A 17 11.11 5.72 0.26
C GLU A 17 9.95 6.72 0.16
N VAL A 18 8.94 6.40 -0.65
CA VAL A 18 7.74 7.24 -0.82
C VAL A 18 6.97 7.34 0.50
N LEU A 19 6.75 6.22 1.20
CA LEU A 19 6.07 6.20 2.49
C LEU A 19 6.89 6.89 3.57
N ARG A 20 8.22 6.78 3.55
CA ARG A 20 9.09 7.56 4.43
C ARG A 20 8.89 9.05 4.22
N ALA A 21 8.99 9.50 2.96
CA ALA A 21 8.82 10.91 2.62
C ALA A 21 7.44 11.42 3.05
N PHE A 22 6.39 10.61 2.83
CA PHE A 22 5.04 10.95 3.27
C PHE A 22 4.94 11.09 4.79
N THR A 23 5.45 10.09 5.51
CA THR A 23 5.35 10.01 6.96
C THR A 23 6.14 11.14 7.64
N ASP A 24 7.33 11.45 7.12
CA ASP A 24 8.20 12.50 7.65
C ASP A 24 7.63 13.92 7.41
N ARG A 25 7.05 14.15 6.24
CA ARG A 25 6.59 15.51 5.85
C ARG A 25 5.18 15.83 6.33
N TRP A 26 4.26 14.87 6.22
CA TRP A 26 2.83 15.12 6.42
C TRP A 26 2.21 14.17 7.45
N GLY A 27 2.65 12.90 7.50
CA GLY A 27 2.07 11.88 8.36
C GLY A 27 2.19 12.24 9.85
N GLN A 28 3.41 12.49 10.33
CA GLN A 28 3.66 12.83 11.73
C GLN A 28 3.07 14.18 12.14
N ARG A 29 2.97 15.12 11.19
CA ARG A 29 2.46 16.49 11.43
C ARG A 29 0.93 16.59 11.39
N GLY A 30 0.23 15.46 11.27
CA GLY A 30 -1.20 15.36 11.53
C GLY A 30 -1.99 14.61 10.47
N MET A 31 -1.55 14.60 9.21
CA MET A 31 -2.38 14.08 8.10
C MET A 31 -2.70 12.60 8.23
N ALA A 32 -1.76 11.80 8.75
CA ALA A 32 -2.02 10.38 8.99
C ALA A 32 -2.63 10.12 10.37
N ARG A 33 -2.52 11.05 11.33
CA ARG A 33 -2.86 10.80 12.72
C ARG A 33 -4.37 10.64 12.89
N GLY A 34 -4.81 9.46 13.29
CA GLY A 34 -6.24 9.14 13.44
C GLY A 34 -7.01 8.99 12.13
N ALA A 35 -6.33 9.07 10.97
CA ALA A 35 -6.95 8.91 9.67
C ALA A 35 -7.16 7.43 9.31
N VAL A 36 -8.10 7.18 8.39
CA VAL A 36 -8.13 5.96 7.61
C VAL A 36 -7.22 6.17 6.41
N VAL A 37 -6.10 5.47 6.36
CA VAL A 37 -5.13 5.56 5.28
C VAL A 37 -5.32 4.38 4.34
N VAL A 38 -5.57 4.67 3.07
CA VAL A 38 -5.80 3.66 2.03
C VAL A 38 -4.65 3.73 1.02
N ILE A 39 -3.91 2.63 0.88
CA ILE A 39 -2.80 2.50 -0.07
C ILE A 39 -3.22 1.58 -1.19
N PHE A 40 -3.23 2.08 -2.43
CA PHE A 40 -3.42 1.29 -3.63
C PHE A 40 -2.06 0.88 -4.20
N SER A 41 -1.74 -0.41 -4.14
CA SER A 41 -0.46 -0.92 -4.66
C SER A 41 -0.49 -2.44 -4.82
N ASP A 42 0.17 -2.93 -5.87
CA ASP A 42 0.43 -4.36 -6.09
C ASP A 42 1.58 -4.90 -5.21
N GLY A 43 2.28 -4.02 -4.51
CA GLY A 43 3.38 -4.33 -3.60
C GLY A 43 4.70 -4.63 -4.29
N TRP A 44 4.90 -4.17 -5.53
CA TRP A 44 6.17 -4.29 -6.21
C TRP A 44 7.17 -3.23 -5.74
N GLU A 45 7.94 -3.58 -4.70
CA GLU A 45 9.00 -2.75 -4.13
C GLU A 45 10.31 -2.87 -4.92
N ARG A 46 10.91 -1.73 -5.29
CA ARG A 46 12.24 -1.67 -5.94
C ARG A 46 13.41 -1.53 -4.98
N GLY A 47 13.18 -0.92 -3.83
CA GLY A 47 14.17 -0.65 -2.81
C GLY A 47 14.21 -1.74 -1.74
N SER A 48 14.44 -1.32 -0.50
CA SER A 48 14.50 -2.24 0.65
C SER A 48 13.09 -2.56 1.15
N THR A 49 12.77 -3.85 1.21
CA THR A 49 11.56 -4.38 1.83
C THR A 49 11.55 -4.16 3.35
N GLU A 50 12.71 -4.08 3.97
CA GLU A 50 12.89 -3.77 5.39
C GLU A 50 12.51 -2.31 5.67
N LEU A 51 12.92 -1.40 4.79
CA LEU A 51 12.49 0.00 4.86
C LEU A 51 10.98 0.11 4.65
N LEU A 52 10.44 -0.60 3.65
CA LEU A 52 8.99 -0.64 3.41
C LEU A 52 8.22 -1.12 4.65
N ALA A 53 8.60 -2.26 5.22
CA ALA A 53 8.00 -2.79 6.44
C ALA A 53 8.05 -1.78 7.59
N ALA A 54 9.23 -1.18 7.82
CA ALA A 54 9.41 -0.19 8.89
C ALA A 54 8.52 1.05 8.69
N GLN A 55 8.38 1.56 7.46
CA GLN A 55 7.53 2.72 7.20
C GLN A 55 6.04 2.39 7.25
N VAL A 56 5.61 1.22 6.77
CA VAL A 56 4.21 0.77 6.91
C VAL A 56 3.87 0.55 8.38
N GLN A 57 4.75 -0.07 9.17
CA GLN A 57 4.56 -0.21 10.61
C GLN A 57 4.43 1.16 11.30
N ARG A 58 5.31 2.11 10.96
CA ARG A 58 5.26 3.47 11.53
C ARG A 58 3.97 4.19 11.12
N LEU A 59 3.56 4.07 9.87
CA LEU A 59 2.32 4.66 9.37
C LEU A 59 1.09 4.05 10.05
N GLY A 60 1.06 2.72 10.24
CA GLY A 60 0.01 2.02 10.97
C GLY A 60 -0.11 2.46 12.43
N ARG A 61 0.99 2.82 13.09
CA ARG A 61 0.96 3.41 14.44
C ARG A 61 0.43 4.85 14.49
N LEU A 62 0.42 5.56 13.37
CA LEU A 62 -0.15 6.92 13.27
C LEU A 62 -1.62 6.88 12.87
N ALA A 63 -1.96 6.03 11.90
CA ALA A 63 -3.30 5.86 11.37
C ALA A 63 -4.25 5.27 12.41
N ARG A 64 -5.54 5.58 12.27
CA ARG A 64 -6.61 4.83 12.95
C ARG A 64 -6.79 3.47 12.31
N ARG A 65 -6.67 3.42 10.98
CA ARG A 65 -6.71 2.18 10.19
C ARG A 65 -5.89 2.33 8.93
N LEU A 66 -5.12 1.31 8.59
CA LEU A 66 -4.29 1.23 7.39
C LEU A 66 -4.78 0.09 6.50
N VAL A 67 -5.35 0.45 5.35
CA VAL A 67 -5.92 -0.48 4.37
C VAL A 67 -4.99 -0.55 3.16
N TRP A 68 -4.57 -1.76 2.80
CA TRP A 68 -3.82 -2.02 1.58
C TRP A 68 -4.72 -2.66 0.52
N VAL A 69 -4.87 -1.97 -0.59
CA VAL A 69 -5.70 -2.37 -1.73
C VAL A 69 -4.81 -2.90 -2.83
N ASN A 70 -4.93 -4.19 -3.14
CA ASN A 70 -4.11 -4.85 -4.14
C ASN A 70 -4.95 -5.20 -5.39
N PRO A 71 -4.60 -4.70 -6.59
CA PRO A 71 -5.34 -4.96 -7.83
C PRO A 71 -5.21 -6.40 -8.35
N HIS A 72 -4.31 -7.21 -7.78
CA HIS A 72 -4.16 -8.61 -8.16
C HIS A 72 -4.86 -9.57 -7.21
N LYS A 73 -5.23 -9.13 -6.00
CA LYS A 73 -5.83 -9.98 -4.98
C LYS A 73 -7.12 -10.68 -5.40
N GLY A 74 -7.89 -10.08 -6.29
CA GLY A 74 -9.15 -10.67 -6.74
C GLY A 74 -9.04 -11.66 -7.89
N LYS A 75 -7.82 -11.96 -8.37
CA LYS A 75 -7.60 -13.00 -9.38
C LYS A 75 -7.66 -14.37 -8.72
N ASP A 76 -8.30 -15.33 -9.39
CA ASP A 76 -8.32 -16.73 -8.95
C ASP A 76 -6.89 -17.25 -8.79
N GLY A 77 -6.62 -17.92 -7.66
CA GLY A 77 -5.30 -18.44 -7.34
C GLY A 77 -4.24 -17.40 -6.96
N TYR A 78 -4.62 -16.14 -6.72
CA TYR A 78 -3.67 -15.13 -6.24
C TYR A 78 -3.05 -15.54 -4.89
N LEU A 79 -1.72 -15.52 -4.84
CA LEU A 79 -0.95 -15.68 -3.62
C LEU A 79 -0.11 -14.41 -3.37
N PRO A 80 -0.09 -13.87 -2.14
CA PRO A 80 0.70 -12.69 -1.80
C PRO A 80 2.18 -13.06 -1.57
N VAL A 81 2.87 -13.46 -2.63
CA VAL A 81 4.27 -13.92 -2.57
C VAL A 81 5.29 -12.84 -2.94
N GLN A 82 4.84 -11.72 -3.49
CA GLN A 82 5.70 -10.59 -3.79
C GLN A 82 6.32 -10.08 -2.50
N THR A 83 7.64 -9.89 -2.48
CA THR A 83 8.39 -9.56 -1.26
C THR A 83 7.90 -8.27 -0.60
N GLY A 84 7.52 -7.25 -1.38
CA GLY A 84 6.92 -6.04 -0.84
C GLY A 84 5.54 -6.27 -0.23
N VAL A 85 4.70 -7.13 -0.80
CA VAL A 85 3.41 -7.52 -0.19
C VAL A 85 3.67 -8.27 1.12
N VAL A 86 4.54 -9.27 1.10
CA VAL A 86 4.91 -10.04 2.31
C VAL A 86 5.42 -9.13 3.42
N ALA A 87 6.22 -8.12 3.08
CA ALA A 87 6.77 -7.15 4.03
C ALA A 87 5.69 -6.27 4.70
N VAL A 88 4.60 -5.94 4.00
CA VAL A 88 3.56 -5.05 4.54
C VAL A 88 2.44 -5.78 5.25
N LEU A 89 2.17 -7.04 4.90
CA LEU A 89 1.05 -7.82 5.47
C LEU A 89 0.98 -7.82 7.00
N PRO A 90 2.09 -7.95 7.76
CA PRO A 90 2.05 -7.94 9.22
C PRO A 90 1.71 -6.57 9.83
N HIS A 91 1.61 -5.52 9.01
CA HIS A 91 1.55 -4.12 9.46
C HIS A 91 0.32 -3.37 8.96
N VAL A 92 -0.58 -4.03 8.22
CA VAL A 92 -1.81 -3.44 7.71
C VAL A 92 -3.02 -4.06 8.39
N ASP A 93 -4.06 -3.26 8.63
CA ASP A 93 -5.28 -3.70 9.30
C ASP A 93 -6.24 -4.44 8.36
N ALA A 94 -6.14 -4.15 7.05
CA ALA A 94 -6.92 -4.83 6.03
C ALA A 94 -6.12 -4.94 4.73
N PHE A 95 -6.20 -6.11 4.10
CA PHE A 95 -5.64 -6.37 2.78
C PHE A 95 -6.78 -6.80 1.85
N VAL A 96 -7.19 -5.92 0.94
CA VAL A 96 -8.42 -6.07 0.14
C VAL A 96 -8.14 -5.98 -1.36
N ALA A 97 -9.05 -6.51 -2.16
CA ALA A 97 -8.97 -6.40 -3.62
C ALA A 97 -9.46 -5.01 -4.08
N GLY A 98 -8.94 -4.52 -5.21
CA GLY A 98 -9.39 -3.26 -5.80
C GLY A 98 -9.29 -3.26 -7.33
N HIS A 99 -9.75 -4.33 -7.95
CA HIS A 99 -9.60 -4.60 -9.39
C HIS A 99 -10.89 -4.42 -10.18
N SER A 100 -12.02 -4.18 -9.50
CA SER A 100 -13.34 -3.97 -10.10
C SER A 100 -14.17 -3.02 -9.25
N LEU A 101 -15.23 -2.45 -9.84
CA LEU A 101 -16.18 -1.59 -9.12
C LEU A 101 -16.75 -2.29 -7.88
N ALA A 102 -17.15 -3.56 -8.00
CA ALA A 102 -17.65 -4.34 -6.88
C ALA A 102 -16.63 -4.45 -5.73
N THR A 103 -15.34 -4.61 -6.04
CA THR A 103 -14.31 -4.63 -4.98
C THR A 103 -14.04 -3.24 -4.37
N LEU A 104 -14.26 -2.16 -5.14
CA LEU A 104 -14.19 -0.81 -4.60
C LEU A 104 -15.40 -0.50 -3.71
N GLU A 105 -16.59 -1.00 -4.02
CA GLU A 105 -17.75 -0.94 -3.12
C GLU A 105 -17.46 -1.64 -1.79
N GLN A 106 -16.86 -2.84 -1.83
CA GLN A 106 -16.41 -3.53 -0.61
C GLN A 106 -15.37 -2.73 0.18
N LEU A 107 -14.46 -2.03 -0.50
CA LEU A 107 -13.50 -1.13 0.16
C LEU A 107 -14.21 0.02 0.88
N LEU A 108 -15.28 0.59 0.32
CA LEU A 108 -16.05 1.64 0.99
C LEU A 108 -16.65 1.16 2.31
N GLU A 109 -17.12 -0.09 2.37
CA GLU A 109 -17.60 -0.71 3.61
C GLU A 109 -16.47 -0.82 4.65
N VAL A 110 -15.27 -1.27 4.23
CA VAL A 110 -14.09 -1.36 5.12
C VAL A 110 -13.66 0.01 5.65
N ILE A 111 -13.76 1.06 4.83
CA ILE A 111 -13.45 2.43 5.24
C ILE A 111 -14.50 2.96 6.22
N ARG A 112 -15.78 2.68 5.98
CA ARG A 112 -16.87 3.13 6.86
C ARG A 112 -16.77 2.50 8.24
N ASP A 113 -16.38 1.23 8.31
CA ASP A 113 -16.28 0.45 9.55
C ASP A 113 -14.91 0.60 10.26
N ALA A 114 -14.06 1.50 9.76
CA ALA A 114 -12.78 1.86 10.36
C ALA A 114 -12.95 2.69 11.61
#